data_AF-A0A0F9C7K5-F1
#
_entry.id   AF-A0A0F9C7K5-F1
#
_cell.length_a   1.000
_cell.length_b   1.000
_cell.length_c   1.000
_cell.angle_alpha   90.00
_cell.angle_beta   90.00
_cell.angle_gamma   90.00
#
_symmetry.space_group_name_H-M   'P 1'
#
loop_
_entity.id
_entity.type
_entity.pdbx_description
1 polymer ?
#
loop_
_entity_poly.entity_id
_entity_poly.type
_entity_poly.pdbx_seq_one_letter_code
_entity_poly.pdbx_strand_id
1 'polypeptide(L)'
;NLALMKLSRFHKARGDDVVWYDPLFAADCDRIYASKIFDFSSGDLLDPERMEIGGSGVSLSKELPEEVDSLPPDYTLYNYPHNIGFLMRGCRFRCAFCIVPKKEGRPVAHRTVEEIWTQRDSDFLVLLDNDFFGNPLWKDRMEEIKSLNLRVNFSQGINIRIITEEQAEALASVRFSNLGGTKKQAHFAWDQFKDERLINRGIDRCVAAGIKPYQMAFFVLIGFDTTPEEDLYRVETLRSRGCDPYAMPYDRSDPYQKAFCRWVNHKAIFKTIPWKTYRVNAKGPQGPHEDQLMMAGV
;
A
#
# COMPACT_ATOMS: atom_id res chain seq x y z
N ASN A 1 8.48 8.07 -0.64
CA ASN A 1 8.26 8.14 0.83
C ASN A 1 7.62 9.49 1.15
N LEU A 2 6.36 9.53 1.61
CA LEU A 2 5.66 10.81 1.81
C LEU A 2 6.32 11.74 2.83
N ALA A 3 6.88 11.19 3.91
CA ALA A 3 7.48 12.01 4.96
C ALA A 3 8.69 12.80 4.43
N LEU A 4 9.54 12.14 3.64
CA LEU A 4 10.70 12.79 3.03
C LEU A 4 10.29 13.83 1.96
N MET A 5 9.20 13.62 1.23
CA MET A 5 8.67 14.65 0.31
C MET A 5 8.22 15.91 1.05
N LYS A 6 7.60 15.75 2.22
CA LYS A 6 7.17 16.89 3.04
C LYS A 6 8.35 17.63 3.67
N LEU A 7 9.37 16.90 4.14
CA LEU A 7 10.63 17.49 4.61
C LEU A 7 11.35 18.25 3.49
N SER A 8 11.45 17.66 2.30
CA SER A 8 12.01 18.35 1.12
C SER A 8 11.26 19.64 0.82
N ARG A 9 9.91 19.61 0.85
CA ARG A 9 9.10 20.82 0.66
C ARG A 9 9.39 21.89 1.71
N PHE A 10 9.50 21.48 2.98
CA PHE A 10 9.73 22.37 4.11
C PHE A 10 11.08 23.11 4.01
N HIS A 11 12.14 22.39 3.63
CA HIS A 11 13.49 22.92 3.47
C HIS A 11 13.62 23.82 2.24
N LYS A 12 13.15 23.36 1.07
CA LYS A 12 13.14 24.19 -0.16
C LYS A 12 12.38 25.51 0.02
N ALA A 13 11.29 25.51 0.80
CA ALA A 13 10.52 26.73 1.08
C ALA A 13 11.31 27.77 1.91
N ARG A 14 12.40 27.37 2.57
CA ARG A 14 13.30 28.24 3.35
C ARG A 14 14.55 28.66 2.58
N GLY A 15 14.70 28.18 1.34
CA GLY A 15 15.86 28.44 0.50
C GLY A 15 17.00 27.43 0.68
N ASP A 16 16.77 26.34 1.41
CA ASP A 16 17.74 25.26 1.54
C ASP A 16 17.82 24.47 0.22
N ASP A 17 19.02 23.99 -0.14
CA ASP A 17 19.17 23.00 -1.20
C ASP A 17 18.82 21.62 -0.66
N VAL A 18 18.17 20.79 -1.49
CA VAL A 18 17.76 19.44 -1.06
C VAL A 18 18.17 18.46 -2.13
N VAL A 19 19.04 17.53 -1.74
CA VAL A 19 19.70 16.57 -2.61
C VAL A 19 19.41 15.14 -2.15
N TRP A 20 19.68 14.19 -3.04
CA TRP A 20 19.70 12.80 -2.65
C TRP A 20 20.95 12.51 -1.83
N TYR A 21 20.78 11.77 -0.73
CA TYR A 21 21.92 11.41 0.11
C TYR A 21 22.87 10.49 -0.66
N ASP A 22 24.15 10.86 -0.67
CA ASP A 22 25.26 10.05 -1.13
C ASP A 22 26.31 10.02 0.01
N PRO A 23 26.71 8.83 0.50
CA PRO A 23 27.71 8.70 1.55
C PRO A 23 29.03 9.43 1.25
N LEU A 24 29.41 9.59 -0.02
CA LEU A 24 30.63 10.29 -0.42
C LEU A 24 30.59 11.79 -0.13
N PHE A 25 29.39 12.37 -0.07
CA PHE A 25 29.15 13.81 0.15
C PHE A 25 28.47 14.08 1.49
N ALA A 26 28.48 13.12 2.42
CA ALA A 26 27.82 13.24 3.73
C ALA A 26 28.35 14.39 4.60
N ALA A 27 29.60 14.81 4.38
CA ALA A 27 30.22 15.94 5.06
C ALA A 27 29.71 17.30 4.56
N ASP A 28 29.14 17.35 3.35
CA ASP A 28 28.67 18.57 2.71
C ASP A 28 27.21 18.89 3.08
N CYS A 29 26.44 17.91 3.58
CA CYS A 29 25.07 18.12 4.05
C CYS A 29 25.06 18.75 5.45
N ASP A 30 24.22 19.74 5.70
CA ASP A 30 24.00 20.25 7.05
C ASP A 30 23.14 19.27 7.86
N ARG A 31 22.14 18.65 7.20
CA ARG A 31 21.20 17.71 7.80
C ARG A 31 20.91 16.52 6.90
N ILE A 32 20.70 15.35 7.49
CA ILE A 32 20.42 14.13 6.73
C ILE A 32 19.16 13.48 7.28
N TYR A 33 18.18 13.24 6.42
CA TYR A 33 16.91 12.61 6.77
C TYR A 33 16.83 11.22 6.15
N ALA A 34 16.54 10.23 6.98
CA ALA A 34 16.35 8.86 6.53
C ALA A 34 15.00 8.33 7.01
N SER A 35 14.37 7.48 6.20
CA SER A 35 13.11 6.86 6.60
C SER A 35 13.07 5.38 6.25
N LYS A 36 12.88 4.56 7.29
CA LYS A 36 12.79 3.11 7.19
C LYS A 36 11.36 2.66 7.53
N ILE A 37 10.65 2.14 6.54
CA ILE A 37 9.22 1.78 6.66
C ILE A 37 9.04 0.40 7.30
N PHE A 38 9.91 -0.54 6.97
CA PHE A 38 9.86 -1.93 7.42
C PHE A 38 10.98 -2.23 8.38
N ASP A 39 10.71 -2.94 9.46
CA ASP A 39 11.72 -3.32 10.47
C ASP A 39 12.77 -4.30 9.90
N PHE A 40 12.35 -5.19 8.99
CA PHE A 40 13.18 -6.21 8.35
C PHE A 40 14.06 -5.70 7.19
N SER A 41 13.89 -4.45 6.71
CA SER A 41 14.77 -3.93 5.64
C SER A 41 16.17 -3.62 6.20
N SER A 42 17.21 -3.67 5.36
CA SER A 42 18.57 -3.32 5.80
C SER A 42 18.58 -1.90 6.41
N GLY A 43 19.41 -1.72 7.43
CA GLY A 43 19.70 -0.44 8.07
C GLY A 43 21.17 -0.05 7.94
N ASP A 44 21.95 -0.71 7.09
CA ASP A 44 23.42 -0.61 7.08
C ASP A 44 23.93 0.79 6.70
N LEU A 45 23.12 1.55 5.96
CA LEU A 45 23.41 2.93 5.59
C LEU A 45 22.87 3.96 6.61
N LEU A 46 22.17 3.52 7.66
CA LEU A 46 21.62 4.42 8.66
C LEU A 46 22.68 4.74 9.72
N ASP A 47 22.93 6.03 9.92
CA ASP A 47 23.81 6.54 10.96
C ASP A 47 22.99 7.39 11.94
N PRO A 48 22.62 6.87 13.13
CA PRO A 48 21.84 7.63 14.11
C PRO A 48 22.55 8.85 14.71
N GLU A 49 23.88 8.94 14.61
CA GLU A 49 24.64 10.10 15.10
C GLU A 49 24.60 11.25 14.10
N ARG A 50 24.49 10.94 12.81
CA ARG A 50 24.49 11.92 11.72
C ARG A 50 23.11 12.18 11.10
N MET A 51 22.18 11.25 11.22
CA MET A 51 20.90 11.27 10.53
C MET A 51 19.69 11.41 11.46
N GLU A 52 18.72 12.19 11.03
CA GLU A 52 17.36 12.19 11.57
C GLU A 52 16.56 11.03 10.95
N ILE A 53 16.52 9.91 11.67
CA ILE A 53 15.88 8.68 11.18
C ILE A 53 14.42 8.59 11.65
N GLY A 54 13.49 8.37 10.73
CA GLY A 54 12.07 8.12 11.02
C GLY A 54 11.52 6.88 10.33
N GLY A 55 10.20 6.71 10.39
CA GLY A 55 9.47 5.61 9.76
C GLY A 55 9.16 4.44 10.69
N SER A 56 8.14 3.67 10.33
CA SER A 56 7.55 2.64 11.19
C SER A 56 8.52 1.50 11.54
N GLY A 57 9.54 1.26 10.70
CA GLY A 57 10.56 0.24 10.95
C GLY A 57 11.59 0.65 12.00
N VAL A 58 11.53 1.90 12.49
CA VAL A 58 12.42 2.45 13.51
C VAL A 58 11.62 2.87 14.75
N SER A 59 10.53 3.62 14.56
CA SER A 59 9.66 4.03 15.65
C SER A 59 8.20 4.14 15.20
N LEU A 60 7.30 3.64 16.05
CA LEU A 60 5.85 3.79 15.84
C LEU A 60 5.28 5.09 16.41
N SER A 61 6.05 5.81 17.24
CA SER A 61 5.62 7.05 17.89
C SER A 61 6.33 8.30 17.37
N LYS A 62 7.35 8.15 16.51
CA LYS A 62 8.04 9.29 15.91
C LYS A 62 7.19 9.85 14.78
N GLU A 63 6.81 11.11 14.92
CA GLU A 63 5.96 11.85 13.98
C GLU A 63 6.73 13.02 13.39
N LEU A 64 6.27 13.50 12.23
CA LEU A 64 6.73 14.76 11.68
C LEU A 64 6.16 15.92 12.51
N PRO A 65 6.89 17.04 12.68
CA PRO A 65 6.29 18.26 13.19
C PRO A 65 5.08 18.68 12.35
N GLU A 66 4.04 19.23 12.99
CA GLU A 66 2.78 19.60 12.31
C GLU A 66 3.01 20.59 11.14
N GLU A 67 3.96 21.52 11.29
CA GLU A 67 4.35 22.46 10.23
C GLU A 67 4.97 21.78 9.00
N VAL A 68 5.50 20.56 9.15
CA VAL A 68 5.99 19.73 8.05
C VAL A 68 4.86 18.82 7.56
N ASP A 69 4.13 18.15 8.46
CA ASP A 69 3.10 17.20 8.07
C ASP A 69 1.90 17.86 7.38
N SER A 70 1.60 19.13 7.66
CA SER A 70 0.54 19.88 6.98
C SER A 70 0.89 20.25 5.52
N LEU A 71 2.16 20.21 5.12
CA LEU A 71 2.58 20.61 3.78
C LEU A 71 2.14 19.60 2.69
N PRO A 72 1.94 20.06 1.45
CA PRO A 72 1.88 19.17 0.30
C PRO A 72 3.25 18.52 0.06
N PRO A 73 3.30 17.28 -0.44
CA PRO A 73 4.57 16.62 -0.71
C PRO A 73 5.31 17.27 -1.89
N ASP A 74 6.63 17.40 -1.78
CA ASP A 74 7.48 17.72 -2.93
C ASP A 74 7.65 16.50 -3.84
N TYR A 75 6.92 16.50 -4.96
CA TYR A 75 6.96 15.44 -5.97
C TYR A 75 8.27 15.40 -6.77
N THR A 76 9.02 16.51 -6.82
CA THR A 76 10.28 16.60 -7.57
C THR A 76 11.37 15.73 -6.94
N LEU A 77 11.32 15.51 -5.62
CA LEU A 77 12.29 14.66 -4.92
C LEU A 77 12.39 13.26 -5.55
N TYR A 78 11.26 12.66 -5.92
CA TYR A 78 11.20 11.32 -6.52
C TYR A 78 10.83 11.32 -8.00
N ASN A 79 10.68 12.49 -8.62
CA ASN A 79 10.07 12.64 -9.95
C ASN A 79 8.75 11.86 -10.08
N TYR A 80 7.92 11.88 -9.04
CA TYR A 80 6.71 11.06 -8.98
C TYR A 80 5.56 11.75 -9.72
N PRO A 81 4.98 11.14 -10.78
CA PRO A 81 4.11 11.86 -11.73
C PRO A 81 2.64 11.96 -11.30
N HIS A 82 2.29 11.42 -10.13
CA HIS A 82 0.90 11.29 -9.67
C HIS A 82 0.71 11.92 -8.30
N ASN A 83 -0.54 12.09 -7.91
CA ASN A 83 -0.88 12.64 -6.61
C ASN A 83 -0.99 11.50 -5.59
N ILE A 84 -0.40 11.65 -4.41
CA ILE A 84 -0.38 10.59 -3.39
C ILE A 84 -0.63 11.16 -1.99
N GLY A 85 -1.48 10.48 -1.22
CA GLY A 85 -1.80 10.95 0.13
C GLY A 85 -2.80 10.07 0.87
N PHE A 86 -3.21 10.56 2.03
CA PHE A 86 -4.20 9.94 2.89
C PHE A 86 -5.42 10.86 3.00
N LEU A 87 -6.59 10.37 2.66
CA LEU A 87 -7.85 11.02 3.01
C LEU A 87 -8.28 10.65 4.44
N MET A 88 -7.72 9.55 4.97
CA MET A 88 -7.95 9.10 6.34
C MET A 88 -6.74 8.35 6.92
N ARG A 89 -6.60 8.35 8.26
CA ARG A 89 -5.57 7.61 9.02
C ARG A 89 -6.20 6.72 10.09
N GLY A 90 -5.50 5.67 10.52
CA GLY A 90 -6.04 4.67 11.45
C GLY A 90 -6.81 3.54 10.77
N CYS A 91 -7.35 2.60 11.56
CA CYS A 91 -8.15 1.49 11.07
C CYS A 91 -9.14 1.03 12.14
N ARG A 92 -10.35 0.60 11.76
CA ARG A 92 -11.35 0.10 12.72
C ARG A 92 -11.05 -1.31 13.22
N PHE A 93 -10.16 -2.03 12.54
CA PHE A 93 -9.78 -3.40 12.85
C PHE A 93 -8.50 -3.47 13.67
N ARG A 94 -8.34 -4.56 14.42
CA ARG A 94 -7.14 -4.84 15.22
C ARG A 94 -6.51 -6.16 14.82
N CYS A 95 -6.13 -6.26 13.55
CA CYS A 95 -5.45 -7.45 13.03
C CYS A 95 -4.09 -7.63 13.73
N ALA A 96 -3.80 -8.84 14.21
CA ALA A 96 -2.63 -9.11 15.05
C ALA A 96 -1.30 -8.86 14.33
N PHE A 97 -1.25 -9.09 13.02
CA PHE A 97 -0.07 -8.82 12.19
C PHE A 97 0.10 -7.33 11.82
N CYS A 98 -0.89 -6.48 12.11
CA CYS A 98 -0.93 -5.11 11.59
C CYS A 98 -0.49 -4.09 12.63
N ILE A 99 0.42 -3.19 12.23
CA ILE A 99 0.92 -2.10 13.09
C ILE A 99 -0.03 -0.90 13.18
N VAL A 100 -0.94 -0.74 12.21
CA VAL A 100 -1.79 0.46 12.06
C VAL A 100 -2.57 0.81 13.34
N PRO A 101 -3.22 -0.13 14.04
CA PRO A 101 -4.00 0.22 15.23
C PRO A 101 -3.15 0.72 16.39
N LYS A 102 -1.88 0.28 16.47
CA LYS A 102 -0.91 0.75 17.46
C LYS A 102 -0.31 2.09 17.07
N LYS A 103 -0.03 2.28 15.78
CA LYS A 103 0.63 3.47 15.24
C LYS A 103 -0.32 4.66 15.07
N GLU A 104 -1.48 4.42 14.47
CA GLU A 104 -2.40 5.48 14.00
C GLU A 104 -3.74 5.47 14.76
N GLY A 105 -4.02 4.42 15.54
CA GLY A 105 -5.23 4.35 16.36
C GLY A 105 -6.52 4.13 15.56
N ARG A 106 -7.60 4.77 16.04
CA ARG A 106 -8.94 4.66 15.44
C ARG A 106 -9.02 5.46 14.12
N PRO A 107 -9.95 5.11 13.21
CA PRO A 107 -10.14 5.87 11.98
C PRO A 107 -10.44 7.34 12.25
N VAL A 108 -9.69 8.21 11.59
CA VAL A 108 -9.90 9.67 11.56
C VAL A 108 -9.80 10.17 10.13
N ALA A 109 -10.64 11.13 9.77
CA ALA A 109 -10.48 11.88 8.52
C ALA A 109 -9.18 12.68 8.58
N HIS A 110 -8.49 12.85 7.44
CA HIS A 110 -7.20 13.52 7.38
C HIS A 110 -7.20 14.69 6.38
N ARG A 111 -7.37 14.42 5.09
CA ARG A 111 -7.40 15.45 4.03
C ARG A 111 -8.60 15.25 3.09
N THR A 112 -8.88 16.29 2.33
CA THR A 112 -9.74 16.28 1.14
C THR A 112 -8.94 15.84 -0.10
N VAL A 113 -9.66 15.50 -1.16
CA VAL A 113 -9.06 15.19 -2.47
C VAL A 113 -8.37 16.43 -3.03
N GLU A 114 -8.99 17.60 -2.86
CA GLU A 114 -8.48 18.88 -3.38
C GLU A 114 -7.11 19.26 -2.77
N GLU A 115 -6.92 18.96 -1.48
CA GLU A 115 -5.64 19.15 -0.77
C GLU A 115 -4.55 18.16 -1.19
N ILE A 116 -4.90 16.97 -1.69
CA ILE A 116 -3.93 15.99 -2.18
C ILE A 116 -3.61 16.20 -3.66
N TRP A 117 -4.60 16.60 -4.46
CA TRP A 117 -4.51 16.69 -5.92
C TRP A 117 -3.75 17.93 -6.39
N THR A 118 -2.50 18.16 -5.96
CA THR A 118 -1.75 19.39 -6.29
C THR A 118 -1.06 19.37 -7.66
N GLN A 119 -0.72 18.20 -8.20
CA GLN A 119 -0.20 18.04 -9.58
C GLN A 119 -1.38 17.94 -10.56
N ARG A 120 -1.92 19.10 -10.96
CA ARG A 120 -3.16 19.21 -11.76
C ARG A 120 -3.05 18.65 -13.18
N ASP A 121 -1.83 18.50 -13.69
CA ASP A 121 -1.57 17.86 -15.00
C ASP A 121 -1.78 16.34 -14.97
N SER A 122 -1.89 15.74 -13.78
CA SER A 122 -2.15 14.31 -13.60
C SER A 122 -3.55 14.05 -13.08
N ASP A 123 -4.36 13.29 -13.82
CA ASP A 123 -5.70 12.86 -13.38
C ASP A 123 -5.68 11.67 -12.41
N PHE A 124 -4.51 11.26 -11.90
CA PHE A 124 -4.35 10.03 -11.13
C PHE A 124 -3.97 10.29 -9.67
N LEU A 125 -4.80 9.74 -8.78
CA LEU A 125 -4.70 9.84 -7.32
C LEU A 125 -4.41 8.46 -6.71
N VAL A 126 -3.36 8.36 -5.90
CA VAL A 126 -2.99 7.18 -5.14
C VAL A 126 -3.30 7.40 -3.67
N LEU A 127 -4.29 6.69 -3.16
CA LEU A 127 -4.74 6.77 -1.78
C LEU A 127 -4.06 5.71 -0.93
N LEU A 128 -3.48 6.15 0.18
CA LEU A 128 -2.77 5.30 1.14
C LEU A 128 -3.63 4.90 2.35
N ASP A 129 -4.89 5.29 2.37
CA ASP A 129 -5.85 5.02 3.44
C ASP A 129 -5.86 3.55 3.88
N ASN A 130 -5.65 3.28 5.17
CA ASN A 130 -5.63 1.90 5.68
C ASN A 130 -7.01 1.23 5.61
N ASP A 131 -8.09 2.02 5.56
CA ASP A 131 -9.46 1.54 5.53
C ASP A 131 -10.37 2.64 4.95
N PHE A 132 -10.28 2.92 3.64
CA PHE A 132 -10.99 4.03 2.98
C PHE A 132 -12.46 4.18 3.42
N PHE A 133 -13.23 3.07 3.45
CA PHE A 133 -14.64 3.07 3.87
C PHE A 133 -14.85 3.08 5.41
N GLY A 134 -13.77 3.10 6.18
CA GLY A 134 -13.73 3.43 7.60
C GLY A 134 -13.66 4.93 7.86
N ASN A 135 -13.36 5.74 6.84
CA ASN A 135 -13.44 7.20 6.92
C ASN A 135 -14.91 7.62 7.07
N PRO A 136 -15.29 8.37 8.13
CA PRO A 136 -16.67 8.86 8.28
C PRO A 136 -17.11 9.78 7.12
N LEU A 137 -16.15 10.41 6.42
CA LEU A 137 -16.40 11.32 5.28
C LEU A 137 -16.20 10.63 3.92
N TRP A 138 -16.23 9.29 3.85
CA TRP A 138 -15.97 8.59 2.59
C TRP A 138 -16.92 9.01 1.45
N LYS A 139 -18.16 9.41 1.75
CA LYS A 139 -19.13 9.87 0.74
C LYS A 139 -18.66 11.15 0.06
N ASP A 140 -18.26 12.15 0.85
CA ASP A 140 -17.73 13.42 0.36
C ASP A 140 -16.47 13.17 -0.48
N ARG A 141 -15.57 12.30 -0.01
CA ARG A 141 -14.37 11.91 -0.75
C ARG A 141 -14.67 11.25 -2.10
N MET A 142 -15.67 10.37 -2.16
CA MET A 142 -16.10 9.74 -3.41
C MET A 142 -16.72 10.76 -4.37
N GLU A 143 -17.49 11.72 -3.87
CA GLU A 143 -18.06 12.78 -4.70
C GLU A 143 -17.00 13.75 -5.22
N GLU A 144 -16.00 14.11 -4.40
CA GLU A 144 -14.84 14.89 -4.84
C GLU A 144 -14.09 14.15 -5.97
N ILE A 145 -13.79 12.85 -5.81
CA ILE A 145 -13.13 12.06 -6.87
C ILE A 145 -13.95 12.07 -8.18
N LYS A 146 -15.27 11.93 -8.08
CA LYS A 146 -16.17 11.90 -9.25
C LYS A 146 -16.27 13.26 -9.94
N SER A 147 -16.55 14.31 -9.18
CA SER A 147 -16.71 15.68 -9.69
C SER A 147 -15.43 16.19 -10.36
N LEU A 148 -14.26 15.82 -9.83
CA LEU A 148 -12.96 16.12 -10.41
C LEU A 148 -12.53 15.12 -11.51
N ASN A 149 -13.36 14.12 -11.81
CA ASN A 149 -13.13 13.08 -12.82
C ASN A 149 -11.77 12.36 -12.69
N LEU A 150 -11.34 12.09 -11.45
CA LEU A 150 -10.02 11.50 -11.19
C LEU A 150 -10.04 9.97 -11.36
N ARG A 151 -8.93 9.43 -11.88
CA ARG A 151 -8.57 8.03 -11.66
C ARG A 151 -8.06 7.87 -10.23
N VAL A 152 -8.44 6.78 -9.58
CA VAL A 152 -8.06 6.54 -8.19
C VAL A 152 -7.49 5.14 -7.98
N ASN A 153 -6.37 5.04 -7.28
CA ASN A 153 -5.87 3.79 -6.76
C ASN A 153 -6.10 3.76 -5.25
N PHE A 154 -6.80 2.73 -4.78
CA PHE A 154 -6.82 2.36 -3.36
C PHE A 154 -5.65 1.40 -3.15
N SER A 155 -4.54 1.93 -2.64
CA SER A 155 -3.27 1.18 -2.55
C SER A 155 -3.32 0.10 -1.47
N GLN A 156 -4.08 0.34 -0.41
CA GLN A 156 -4.35 -0.63 0.64
C GLN A 156 -5.58 -1.48 0.28
N GLY A 157 -5.67 -2.67 0.87
CA GLY A 157 -6.81 -3.55 0.67
C GLY A 157 -8.09 -2.96 1.28
N ILE A 158 -9.10 -2.72 0.44
CA ILE A 158 -10.46 -2.42 0.90
C ILE A 158 -10.99 -3.63 1.68
N ASN A 159 -11.52 -3.40 2.88
CA ASN A 159 -12.03 -4.48 3.69
C ASN A 159 -13.40 -4.97 3.17
N ILE A 160 -13.35 -6.03 2.37
CA ILE A 160 -14.52 -6.61 1.72
C ILE A 160 -15.50 -7.29 2.68
N ARG A 161 -15.05 -7.67 3.90
CA ARG A 161 -15.87 -8.43 4.85
C ARG A 161 -17.11 -7.69 5.31
N ILE A 162 -17.03 -6.37 5.30
CA ILE A 162 -18.08 -5.46 5.79
C ILE A 162 -18.52 -4.45 4.73
N ILE A 163 -18.12 -4.63 3.48
CA ILE A 163 -18.54 -3.74 2.40
C ILE A 163 -20.06 -3.77 2.26
N THR A 164 -20.70 -2.61 2.30
CA THR A 164 -22.15 -2.48 2.09
C THR A 164 -22.47 -2.40 0.59
N GLU A 165 -23.75 -2.54 0.23
CA GLU A 165 -24.22 -2.30 -1.14
C GLU A 165 -23.90 -0.87 -1.58
N GLU A 166 -24.19 0.13 -0.75
CA GLU A 166 -23.88 1.54 -1.01
C GLU A 166 -22.37 1.77 -1.25
N GLN A 167 -21.50 1.12 -0.48
CA GLN A 167 -20.04 1.24 -0.65
C GLN A 167 -19.55 0.55 -1.93
N ALA A 168 -20.14 -0.59 -2.29
CA ALA A 168 -19.83 -1.29 -3.53
C ALA A 168 -20.28 -0.47 -4.76
N GLU A 169 -21.47 0.12 -4.71
CA GLU A 169 -21.98 1.03 -5.75
C GLU A 169 -21.11 2.29 -5.88
N ALA A 170 -20.72 2.89 -4.76
CA ALA A 170 -19.79 4.00 -4.76
C ALA A 170 -18.47 3.62 -5.43
N LEU A 171 -17.85 2.50 -5.02
CA LEU A 171 -16.61 2.01 -5.64
C LEU A 171 -16.78 1.76 -7.15
N ALA A 172 -17.90 1.18 -7.58
CA ALA A 172 -18.18 0.93 -9.00
C ALA A 172 -18.30 2.23 -9.81
N SER A 173 -18.76 3.32 -9.18
CA SER A 173 -19.00 4.61 -9.81
C SER A 173 -17.74 5.42 -10.12
N VAL A 174 -16.59 5.10 -9.52
CA VAL A 174 -15.32 5.81 -9.74
C VAL A 174 -14.41 5.13 -10.76
N ARG A 175 -13.47 5.89 -11.34
CA ARG A 175 -12.45 5.40 -12.27
C ARG A 175 -11.29 4.72 -11.51
N PHE A 176 -11.59 3.68 -10.73
CA PHE A 176 -10.56 2.98 -9.96
C PHE A 176 -9.56 2.25 -10.87
N SER A 177 -8.29 2.19 -10.46
CA SER A 177 -7.19 1.58 -11.22
C SER A 177 -6.14 0.95 -10.30
N ASN A 178 -5.37 -0.01 -10.83
CA ASN A 178 -4.19 -0.52 -10.14
C ASN A 178 -3.10 0.56 -10.03
N LEU A 179 -2.06 0.33 -9.21
CA LEU A 179 -1.04 1.33 -8.92
C LEU A 179 -0.33 1.88 -10.18
N GLY A 180 -0.13 1.04 -11.20
CA GLY A 180 0.47 1.47 -12.46
C GLY A 180 -0.48 2.22 -13.41
N GLY A 181 -1.75 2.42 -13.04
CA GLY A 181 -2.74 3.11 -13.89
C GLY A 181 -3.14 2.33 -15.15
N THR A 182 -2.81 1.04 -15.22
CA THR A 182 -2.91 0.20 -16.43
C THR A 182 -4.18 -0.66 -16.51
N LYS A 183 -4.83 -0.94 -15.37
CA LYS A 183 -5.96 -1.87 -15.29
C LYS A 183 -6.99 -1.33 -14.31
N LYS A 184 -8.27 -1.37 -14.71
CA LYS A 184 -9.41 -1.11 -13.81
C LYS A 184 -9.51 -2.24 -12.78
N GLN A 185 -8.76 -2.13 -11.69
CA GLN A 185 -8.63 -3.12 -10.63
C GLN A 185 -8.47 -2.43 -9.27
N ALA A 186 -9.22 -2.90 -8.26
CA ALA A 186 -9.11 -2.47 -6.87
C ALA A 186 -8.55 -3.62 -6.03
N HIS A 187 -7.86 -3.28 -4.94
CA HIS A 187 -7.34 -4.27 -4.00
C HIS A 187 -8.29 -4.43 -2.83
N PHE A 188 -8.48 -5.68 -2.43
CA PHE A 188 -9.18 -6.13 -1.23
C PHE A 188 -8.23 -7.02 -0.42
N ALA A 189 -8.64 -7.43 0.77
CA ALA A 189 -7.85 -8.33 1.61
C ALA A 189 -8.68 -9.52 2.09
N TRP A 190 -8.05 -10.71 2.09
CA TRP A 190 -8.55 -11.90 2.78
C TRP A 190 -7.51 -12.36 3.81
N ASP A 191 -7.50 -11.63 4.92
CA ASP A 191 -6.47 -11.80 5.96
C ASP A 191 -6.71 -12.99 6.89
N GLN A 192 -7.96 -13.39 7.10
CA GLN A 192 -8.35 -14.37 8.12
C GLN A 192 -9.12 -15.52 7.46
N PHE A 193 -8.64 -16.75 7.65
CA PHE A 193 -9.24 -17.93 7.03
C PHE A 193 -10.74 -18.07 7.33
N LYS A 194 -11.13 -17.89 8.61
CA LYS A 194 -12.52 -17.97 9.10
C LYS A 194 -13.51 -17.00 8.44
N ASP A 195 -13.04 -15.96 7.75
CA ASP A 195 -13.91 -14.93 7.18
C ASP A 195 -14.47 -15.29 5.79
N GLU A 196 -14.25 -16.52 5.30
CA GLU A 196 -14.69 -17.00 3.97
C GLU A 196 -16.12 -16.58 3.61
N ARG A 197 -17.09 -16.81 4.50
CA ARG A 197 -18.49 -16.44 4.25
C ARG A 197 -18.67 -14.94 4.04
N LEU A 198 -17.90 -14.11 4.76
CA LEU A 198 -17.92 -12.65 4.60
C LEU A 198 -17.27 -12.23 3.29
N ILE A 199 -16.14 -12.87 2.93
CA ILE A 199 -15.45 -12.63 1.66
C ILE A 199 -16.37 -12.93 0.48
N ASN A 200 -17.00 -14.11 0.45
CA ASN A 200 -17.90 -14.49 -0.64
C ASN A 200 -19.09 -13.52 -0.76
N ARG A 201 -19.74 -13.17 0.35
CA ARG A 201 -20.84 -12.18 0.35
C ARG A 201 -20.39 -10.80 -0.15
N GLY A 202 -19.20 -10.35 0.23
CA GLY A 202 -18.68 -9.08 -0.22
C GLY A 202 -18.32 -9.09 -1.72
N ILE A 203 -17.79 -10.20 -2.24
CA ILE A 203 -17.60 -10.39 -3.70
C ILE A 203 -18.96 -10.30 -4.40
N ASP A 204 -20.00 -10.98 -3.90
CA ASP A 204 -21.34 -10.94 -4.49
C ASP A 204 -21.91 -9.51 -4.53
N ARG A 205 -21.73 -8.72 -3.47
CA ARG A 205 -22.12 -7.30 -3.43
C ARG A 205 -21.40 -6.46 -4.47
N CYS A 206 -20.08 -6.63 -4.59
CA CYS A 206 -19.29 -5.95 -5.62
C CYS A 206 -19.76 -6.32 -7.03
N VAL A 207 -20.05 -7.60 -7.29
CA VAL A 207 -20.57 -8.07 -8.57
C VAL A 207 -21.95 -7.47 -8.86
N ALA A 208 -22.85 -7.44 -7.87
CA ALA A 208 -24.16 -6.81 -8.01
C ALA A 208 -24.07 -5.31 -8.35
N ALA A 209 -23.07 -4.61 -7.80
CA ALA A 209 -22.76 -3.22 -8.12
C ALA A 209 -22.08 -3.02 -9.50
N GLY A 210 -21.79 -4.10 -10.24
CA GLY A 210 -21.19 -4.05 -11.57
C GLY A 210 -19.65 -4.14 -11.60
N ILE A 211 -19.01 -4.42 -10.47
CA ILE A 211 -17.57 -4.70 -10.40
C ILE A 211 -17.32 -6.15 -10.84
N LYS A 212 -16.60 -6.34 -11.93
CA LYS A 212 -16.32 -7.67 -12.48
C LYS A 212 -15.26 -8.39 -11.62
N PRO A 213 -15.34 -9.71 -11.45
CA PRO A 213 -14.39 -10.45 -10.61
C PRO A 213 -12.91 -10.19 -10.90
N TYR A 214 -12.51 -10.12 -12.17
CA TYR A 214 -11.11 -9.85 -12.55
C TYR A 214 -10.62 -8.45 -12.16
N GLN A 215 -11.53 -7.54 -11.77
CA GLN A 215 -11.24 -6.20 -11.27
C GLN A 215 -11.01 -6.19 -9.75
N MET A 216 -11.16 -7.34 -9.08
CA MET A 216 -10.94 -7.49 -7.65
C MET A 216 -9.64 -8.27 -7.42
N ALA A 217 -8.57 -7.55 -7.08
CA ALA A 217 -7.34 -8.16 -6.59
C ALA A 217 -7.43 -8.39 -5.08
N PHE A 218 -6.86 -9.48 -4.59
CA PHE A 218 -6.90 -9.82 -3.16
C PHE A 218 -5.50 -10.04 -2.62
N PHE A 219 -5.13 -9.23 -1.63
CA PHE A 219 -4.01 -9.54 -0.76
C PHE A 219 -4.36 -10.72 0.13
N VAL A 220 -3.51 -11.75 0.12
CA VAL A 220 -3.64 -12.96 0.94
C VAL A 220 -2.33 -13.12 1.72
N LEU A 221 -2.36 -12.79 3.01
CA LEU A 221 -1.24 -13.05 3.92
C LEU A 221 -1.19 -14.55 4.23
N ILE A 222 -0.06 -15.19 3.94
CA ILE A 222 0.17 -16.64 4.14
C ILE A 222 1.11 -16.90 5.32
N GLY A 223 0.92 -18.03 5.99
CA GLY A 223 1.82 -18.52 7.03
C GLY A 223 1.92 -17.67 8.32
N PHE A 224 0.97 -16.75 8.55
CA PHE A 224 0.85 -16.04 9.84
C PHE A 224 0.13 -16.90 10.89
N ASP A 225 -1.14 -17.18 10.63
CA ASP A 225 -2.03 -18.00 11.47
C ASP A 225 -2.76 -19.07 10.63
N THR A 226 -2.13 -19.52 9.54
CA THR A 226 -2.72 -20.41 8.53
C THR A 226 -1.78 -21.53 8.12
N THR A 227 -2.34 -22.67 7.72
CA THR A 227 -1.60 -23.81 7.15
C THR A 227 -1.45 -23.68 5.63
N PRO A 228 -0.49 -24.41 5.02
CA PRO A 228 -0.37 -24.46 3.55
C PRO A 228 -1.64 -24.87 2.80
N GLU A 229 -2.47 -25.72 3.42
CA GLU A 229 -3.76 -26.17 2.88
C GLU A 229 -4.79 -25.02 2.91
N GLU A 230 -4.83 -24.25 3.99
CA GLU A 230 -5.71 -23.09 4.15
C GLU A 230 -5.29 -21.96 3.19
N ASP A 231 -3.98 -21.74 3.03
CA ASP A 231 -3.41 -20.79 2.05
C ASP A 231 -3.82 -21.15 0.62
N LEU A 232 -3.64 -22.41 0.24
CA LEU A 232 -4.07 -22.93 -1.05
C LEU A 232 -5.58 -22.78 -1.23
N TYR A 233 -6.36 -23.17 -0.23
CA TYR A 233 -7.81 -23.08 -0.27
C TYR A 233 -8.31 -21.66 -0.53
N ARG A 234 -7.75 -20.64 0.16
CA ARG A 234 -8.11 -19.24 -0.04
C ARG A 234 -7.81 -18.78 -1.47
N VAL A 235 -6.60 -19.06 -1.95
CA VAL A 235 -6.15 -18.68 -3.30
C VAL A 235 -7.00 -19.37 -4.38
N GLU A 236 -7.30 -20.64 -4.20
CA GLU A 236 -8.12 -21.43 -5.12
C GLU A 236 -9.59 -20.99 -5.12
N THR A 237 -10.13 -20.64 -3.96
CA THR A 237 -11.46 -20.05 -3.84
C THR A 237 -11.54 -18.74 -4.62
N LEU A 238 -10.58 -17.84 -4.45
CA LEU A 238 -10.52 -16.59 -5.22
C LEU A 238 -10.37 -16.84 -6.73
N ARG A 239 -9.52 -17.78 -7.13
CA ARG A 239 -9.32 -18.18 -8.52
C ARG A 239 -10.61 -18.70 -9.16
N SER A 240 -11.33 -19.60 -8.47
CA SER A 240 -12.59 -20.17 -8.98
C SER A 240 -13.70 -19.12 -9.12
N ARG A 241 -13.66 -18.07 -8.29
CA ARG A 241 -14.55 -16.89 -8.38
C ARG A 241 -14.13 -15.90 -9.47
N GLY A 242 -13.01 -16.14 -10.16
CA GLY A 242 -12.48 -15.25 -11.19
C GLY A 242 -11.80 -13.98 -10.65
N CYS A 243 -11.52 -13.93 -9.34
CA CYS A 243 -10.79 -12.85 -8.70
C CYS A 243 -9.28 -13.03 -8.87
N ASP A 244 -8.50 -11.97 -8.60
CA ASP A 244 -7.04 -11.95 -8.81
C ASP A 244 -6.26 -12.05 -7.49
N PRO A 245 -5.86 -13.24 -7.02
CA PRO A 245 -5.11 -13.36 -5.78
C PRO A 245 -3.67 -12.83 -5.92
N TYR A 246 -3.17 -12.27 -4.83
CA TYR A 246 -1.80 -11.86 -4.61
C TYR A 246 -1.34 -12.33 -3.23
N ALA A 247 -0.48 -13.34 -3.19
CA ALA A 247 0.01 -13.93 -1.95
C ALA A 247 1.18 -13.09 -1.38
N MET A 248 1.13 -12.82 -0.08
CA MET A 248 2.15 -12.08 0.66
C MET A 248 2.72 -12.97 1.77
N PRO A 249 4.05 -13.17 1.84
CA PRO A 249 4.65 -14.00 2.87
C PRO A 249 4.68 -13.25 4.21
N TYR A 250 4.26 -13.92 5.29
CA TYR A 250 4.52 -13.43 6.64
C TYR A 250 6.01 -13.58 6.98
N ASP A 251 6.59 -14.74 6.67
CA ASP A 251 8.03 -15.00 6.79
C ASP A 251 8.66 -15.05 5.40
N ARG A 252 9.43 -14.00 5.07
CA ARG A 252 10.14 -13.91 3.79
C ARG A 252 11.30 -14.89 3.67
N SER A 253 11.73 -15.54 4.74
CA SER A 253 12.81 -16.53 4.72
C SER A 253 12.30 -17.94 4.43
N ASP A 254 11.03 -18.22 4.78
CA ASP A 254 10.38 -19.52 4.66
C ASP A 254 10.33 -20.03 3.20
N PRO A 255 10.88 -21.23 2.91
CA PRO A 255 10.90 -21.78 1.55
C PRO A 255 9.52 -22.04 0.94
N TYR A 256 8.54 -22.48 1.75
CA TYR A 256 7.18 -22.72 1.27
C TYR A 256 6.54 -21.39 0.85
N GLN A 257 6.60 -20.37 1.71
CA GLN A 257 5.99 -19.07 1.44
C GLN A 257 6.61 -18.40 0.21
N LYS A 258 7.94 -18.45 0.06
CA LYS A 258 8.63 -18.00 -1.16
C LYS A 258 8.10 -18.69 -2.42
N ALA A 259 8.02 -20.02 -2.38
CA ALA A 259 7.55 -20.82 -3.50
C ALA A 259 6.09 -20.52 -3.85
N PHE A 260 5.24 -20.42 -2.83
CA PHE A 260 3.82 -20.16 -2.97
C PHE A 260 3.56 -18.76 -3.52
N CYS A 261 4.20 -17.73 -2.97
CA CYS A 261 4.13 -16.37 -3.51
C CYS A 261 4.58 -16.30 -4.97
N ARG A 262 5.67 -16.98 -5.34
CA ARG A 262 6.11 -17.03 -6.73
C ARG A 262 5.06 -17.69 -7.64
N TRP A 263 4.48 -18.80 -7.19
CA TRP A 263 3.43 -19.51 -7.94
C TRP A 263 2.19 -18.65 -8.17
N VAL A 264 1.68 -17.99 -7.13
CA VAL A 264 0.47 -17.13 -7.19
C VAL A 264 0.71 -15.86 -8.00
N ASN A 265 1.81 -15.16 -7.71
CA ASN A 265 2.02 -13.80 -8.20
C ASN A 265 2.55 -13.77 -9.65
N HIS A 266 3.13 -14.88 -10.14
CA HIS A 266 3.58 -15.01 -11.53
C HIS A 266 2.43 -15.50 -12.42
N LYS A 267 1.67 -14.59 -13.03
CA LYS A 267 0.41 -14.90 -13.75
C LYS A 267 0.52 -16.00 -14.82
N ALA A 268 1.64 -16.12 -15.54
CA ALA A 268 1.82 -17.21 -16.49
C ALA A 268 1.88 -18.59 -15.81
N ILE A 269 2.55 -18.69 -14.66
CA ILE A 269 2.65 -19.92 -13.87
C ILE A 269 1.28 -20.23 -13.24
N PHE A 270 0.69 -19.24 -12.58
CA PHE A 270 -0.59 -19.40 -11.88
C PHE A 270 -1.73 -19.90 -12.77
N LYS A 271 -1.74 -19.48 -14.05
CA LYS A 271 -2.75 -19.86 -15.04
C LYS A 271 -2.52 -21.24 -15.66
N THR A 272 -1.30 -21.78 -15.62
CA THR A 272 -0.93 -22.97 -16.41
C THR A 272 -0.52 -24.17 -15.56
N ILE A 273 -0.01 -23.95 -14.35
CA ILE A 273 0.54 -25.00 -13.50
C ILE A 273 -0.25 -25.06 -12.19
N PRO A 274 -0.93 -26.17 -11.88
CA PRO A 274 -1.50 -26.39 -10.56
C PRO A 274 -0.45 -26.43 -9.45
N TRP A 275 -0.77 -25.96 -8.24
CA TRP A 275 0.16 -25.95 -7.11
C TRP A 275 0.78 -27.33 -6.83
N LYS A 276 -0.02 -28.39 -6.88
CA LYS A 276 0.40 -29.78 -6.63
C LYS A 276 1.53 -30.27 -7.56
N THR A 277 1.63 -29.70 -8.77
CA THR A 277 2.66 -30.06 -9.75
C THR A 277 3.73 -28.98 -9.92
N TYR A 278 3.60 -27.87 -9.21
CA TYR A 278 4.57 -26.79 -9.25
C TYR A 278 5.90 -27.24 -8.62
N ARG A 279 6.97 -27.14 -9.38
CA ARG A 279 8.34 -27.38 -8.91
C ARG A 279 9.11 -26.08 -8.99
N VAL A 280 9.67 -25.65 -7.86
CA VAL A 280 10.59 -24.52 -7.86
C VAL A 280 11.87 -24.96 -8.55
N ASN A 281 12.08 -24.54 -9.79
CA ASN A 281 13.37 -24.71 -10.43
C ASN A 281 14.40 -23.88 -9.66
N ALA A 282 15.39 -24.53 -9.05
CA ALA A 282 16.44 -23.95 -8.21
C ALA A 282 17.45 -23.04 -8.96
N LYS A 283 17.08 -22.52 -10.14
CA LYS A 283 17.91 -21.61 -10.95
C LYS A 283 17.05 -20.47 -11.48
N GLY A 284 16.74 -19.51 -10.62
CA GLY A 284 16.34 -18.16 -11.00
C GLY A 284 17.42 -17.20 -10.47
N PRO A 285 17.75 -16.10 -11.17
CA PRO A 285 18.80 -15.20 -10.74
C PRO A 285 18.47 -14.67 -9.35
N GLN A 286 19.47 -14.61 -8.46
CA GLN A 286 19.42 -13.69 -7.34
C GLN A 286 19.37 -12.28 -7.94
N GLY A 287 18.17 -11.81 -8.25
CA GLY A 287 17.92 -10.42 -8.60
C GLY A 287 18.28 -9.56 -7.39
N PRO A 288 18.73 -8.32 -7.60
CA PRO A 288 19.20 -7.48 -6.51
C PRO A 288 18.08 -7.34 -5.50
N HIS A 289 18.43 -7.42 -4.21
CA HIS A 289 17.61 -6.86 -3.16
C HIS A 289 17.34 -5.40 -3.56
N GLU A 290 16.11 -5.09 -4.02
CA GLU A 290 15.67 -3.71 -4.12
C GLU A 290 15.50 -3.20 -2.70
N ASP A 291 16.62 -2.76 -2.13
CA ASP A 291 16.66 -1.97 -0.92
C ASP A 291 15.89 -0.68 -1.18
N GLN A 292 14.62 -0.65 -0.75
CA GLN A 292 13.86 0.58 -0.62
C GLN A 292 14.31 1.33 0.63
N LEU A 293 15.60 1.68 0.69
CA LEU A 293 16.14 2.66 1.61
C LEU A 293 16.26 3.95 0.82
N MET A 294 15.32 4.87 1.04
CA MET A 294 15.32 6.17 0.38
C MET A 294 15.68 7.23 1.42
N MET A 295 16.75 7.98 1.17
CA MET A 295 17.31 8.98 2.07
C MET A 295 17.43 10.32 1.34
N ALA A 296 17.07 11.41 2.01
CA ALA A 296 17.19 12.77 1.49
C ALA A 296 18.21 13.53 2.34
N GLY A 297 19.19 14.17 1.70
CA GLY A 297 20.13 15.10 2.33
C GLY A 297 19.68 16.55 2.11
N VAL A 298 19.86 17.39 3.12
CA VAL A 298 19.70 18.85 3.06
C VAL A 298 21.08 19.44 3.31
#